data_AF-A0A9N9YCR6-F1
#
_entry.id   AF-A0A9N9YCR6-F1
#
_cell.length_a   1.000
_cell.length_b   1.000
_cell.length_c   1.000
_cell.angle_alpha   90.00
_cell.angle_beta   90.00
_cell.angle_gamma   90.00
#
_symmetry.space_group_name_H-M   'P 1'
#
loop_
_entity.id
_entity.type
_entity.pdbx_description
1 polymer ?
#
loop_
_entity_poly.entity_id
_entity_poly.type
_entity_poly.pdbx_seq_one_letter_code
_entity_poly.pdbx_strand_id
1 'polypeptide(L)'
;MERVHELVNNARELISKYRPFNGGADDEHKEQPSPAQSMLTDVVPLDENTYPENPKFDNRFNGGTIYMTMRPASLQGTFASWQAEMEFYVKDVDSLMMNGLHWSEANVQKADGCILVPSDNMPSLPKSLGWLFGRRYLLADLGDDPEWRATLWIYGRSCAELREMKLDVLSVDLVRRANAISSGIEVYKYDWAREEGYNTNELYGHMPLEGWWPWPKEDPLQPGEFDDAASVDDTSSDGAAIEDDTSSNVAAIVNDTSSNVAVL
;
A
#
# COMPACT_ATOMS: atom_id res chain seq x y z
N MET A 1 23.45 -12.11 21.85
CA MET A 1 22.32 -12.57 22.68
C MET A 1 21.95 -11.60 23.81
N GLU A 2 22.89 -10.82 24.37
CA GLU A 2 22.60 -9.83 25.43
C GLU A 2 21.59 -8.76 25.02
N ARG A 3 21.69 -8.22 23.80
CA ARG A 3 20.80 -7.14 23.32
C ARG A 3 19.31 -7.55 23.21
N VAL A 4 19.05 -8.85 23.00
CA VAL A 4 17.69 -9.41 22.97
C VAL A 4 17.14 -9.55 24.39
N HIS A 5 17.98 -9.95 25.36
CA HIS A 5 17.59 -10.03 26.76
C HIS A 5 17.27 -8.65 27.35
N GLU A 6 18.04 -7.63 26.99
CA GLU A 6 17.81 -6.25 27.43
C GLU A 6 16.48 -5.69 26.88
N LEU A 7 16.18 -5.93 25.60
CA LEU A 7 14.90 -5.56 24.99
C LEU A 7 13.71 -6.28 25.64
N VAL A 8 13.84 -7.57 25.94
CA VAL A 8 12.78 -8.34 26.62
C VAL A 8 12.56 -7.86 28.05
N ASN A 9 13.62 -7.47 28.76
CA ASN A 9 13.52 -6.94 30.12
C ASN A 9 12.89 -5.53 30.15
N ASN A 10 13.27 -4.65 29.23
CA ASN A 10 12.64 -3.33 29.09
C ASN A 10 11.15 -3.42 28.74
N ALA A 11 10.77 -4.37 27.87
CA ALA A 11 9.37 -4.63 27.55
C ALA A 11 8.58 -5.14 28.77
N ARG A 12 9.17 -6.02 29.59
CA ARG A 12 8.55 -6.51 30.83
C ARG A 12 8.37 -5.40 31.87
N GLU A 13 9.33 -4.50 32.02
CA GLU A 13 9.19 -3.34 32.92
C GLU A 13 8.08 -2.39 32.47
N LEU A 14 7.98 -2.13 31.16
CA LEU A 14 6.88 -1.33 30.61
C LEU A 14 5.53 -2.00 30.88
N ILE A 15 5.40 -3.31 30.64
CA ILE A 15 4.15 -4.05 30.90
C ILE A 15 3.79 -4.06 32.40
N SER A 16 4.80 -4.17 33.29
CA SER A 16 4.61 -4.09 34.74
C SER A 16 4.11 -2.71 35.18
N LYS A 17 4.67 -1.65 34.59
CA LYS A 17 4.31 -0.26 34.89
C LYS A 17 2.90 0.12 34.43
N TYR A 18 2.36 -0.58 33.43
CA TYR A 18 1.03 -0.33 32.86
C TYR A 18 -0.01 -1.40 33.22
N ARG A 19 0.31 -2.36 34.09
CA ARG A 19 -0.68 -3.32 34.58
C ARG A 19 -1.58 -2.60 35.61
N PRO A 20 -2.90 -2.48 35.39
CA PRO A 20 -3.78 -1.84 36.35
C PRO A 20 -3.77 -2.62 37.67
N PHE A 21 -3.59 -1.90 38.77
CA PHE A 21 -3.58 -2.41 40.12
C PHE A 21 -5.02 -2.81 40.48
N ASN A 22 -5.34 -4.11 40.49
CA ASN A 22 -6.57 -4.62 41.10
C ASN A 22 -6.40 -4.58 42.62
N GLY A 23 -6.45 -3.37 43.19
CA GLY A 23 -6.58 -3.12 44.62
C GLY A 23 -8.06 -3.15 45.00
N GLY A 24 -8.40 -3.98 45.98
CA GLY A 24 -9.76 -4.16 46.46
C GLY A 24 -10.37 -2.88 47.05
N ALA A 25 -11.68 -2.82 46.85
CA ALA A 25 -12.73 -2.17 47.63
C ALA A 25 -12.36 -1.14 48.70
N ASP A 26 -13.10 -0.03 48.63
CA ASP A 26 -13.44 0.92 49.68
C ASP A 26 -12.59 2.20 49.74
N ASP A 27 -12.77 3.10 48.77
CA ASP A 27 -12.81 4.54 49.05
C ASP A 27 -13.46 5.33 47.89
N GLU A 28 -14.53 6.06 48.19
CA GLU A 28 -15.26 6.95 47.26
C GLU A 28 -14.45 8.24 47.00
N HIS A 29 -13.37 8.14 46.26
CA HIS A 29 -12.75 9.30 45.61
C HIS A 29 -12.98 9.22 44.11
N LYS A 30 -13.80 10.16 43.58
CA LYS A 30 -13.98 10.38 42.14
C LYS A 30 -12.66 10.91 41.54
N GLU A 31 -11.71 10.03 41.28
CA GLU A 31 -10.57 10.34 40.41
C GLU A 31 -11.09 10.62 39.01
N GLN A 32 -10.79 11.81 38.48
CA GLN A 32 -10.92 12.05 37.05
C GLN A 32 -9.98 11.08 36.32
N PRO A 33 -10.46 10.37 35.28
CA PRO A 33 -9.65 9.43 34.55
C PRO A 33 -8.41 10.13 33.99
N SER A 34 -7.26 9.48 34.11
CA SER A 34 -6.00 9.94 33.52
C SER A 34 -6.19 10.18 32.01
N PRO A 35 -5.54 11.19 31.40
CA PRO A 35 -5.60 11.42 29.96
C PRO A 35 -5.31 10.16 29.12
N ALA A 36 -4.49 9.24 29.64
CA ALA A 36 -4.20 7.96 28.99
C ALA A 36 -5.39 6.97 29.02
N GLN A 37 -6.22 7.00 30.07
CA GLN A 37 -7.44 6.20 30.17
C GLN A 37 -8.57 6.77 29.30
N SER A 38 -8.62 8.10 29.15
CA SER A 38 -9.54 8.76 28.21
C SER A 38 -9.20 8.49 26.75
N MET A 39 -7.99 8.04 26.41
CA MET A 39 -7.60 7.69 25.05
C MET A 39 -8.01 6.28 24.62
N LEU A 40 -8.47 5.44 25.56
CA LEU A 40 -8.84 4.03 25.32
C LEU A 40 -10.34 3.84 25.06
N THR A 41 -11.16 4.89 25.14
CA THR A 41 -12.63 4.78 25.01
C THR A 41 -13.12 4.47 23.60
N ASP A 42 -12.27 4.61 22.58
CA ASP A 42 -12.58 4.23 21.19
C ASP A 42 -12.15 2.79 20.86
N VAL A 43 -11.60 2.06 21.84
CA VAL A 43 -11.32 0.63 21.67
C VAL A 43 -12.64 -0.11 21.84
N VAL A 44 -13.34 -0.34 20.73
CA VAL A 44 -14.50 -1.22 20.70
C VAL A 44 -14.02 -2.61 21.13
N PRO A 45 -14.56 -3.18 22.23
CA PRO A 45 -14.25 -4.54 22.63
C PRO A 45 -14.57 -5.47 21.44
N LEU A 46 -13.53 -6.15 20.97
CA LEU A 46 -13.63 -7.10 19.88
C LEU A 46 -14.39 -8.34 20.38
N ASP A 47 -15.71 -8.39 20.19
CA ASP A 47 -16.40 -9.68 20.16
C ASP A 47 -16.09 -10.34 18.82
N GLU A 48 -15.44 -11.51 18.90
CA GLU A 48 -15.02 -12.34 17.78
C GLU A 48 -16.19 -12.72 16.84
N ASN A 49 -17.43 -12.66 17.35
CA ASN A 49 -18.66 -12.88 16.58
C ASN A 49 -19.20 -11.63 15.87
N THR A 50 -18.69 -10.43 16.17
CA THR A 50 -19.11 -9.17 15.53
C THR A 50 -18.28 -8.81 14.31
N TYR A 51 -17.30 -9.63 13.93
CA TYR A 51 -16.65 -9.40 12.65
C TYR A 51 -17.69 -9.57 11.55
N PRO A 52 -17.98 -8.52 10.74
CA PRO A 52 -18.70 -8.73 9.49
C PRO A 52 -17.97 -9.86 8.77
N GLU A 53 -18.76 -10.83 8.29
CA GLU A 53 -18.32 -12.15 7.85
C GLU A 53 -16.92 -12.10 7.24
N ASN A 54 -15.99 -12.87 7.81
CA ASN A 54 -14.63 -12.96 7.29
C ASN A 54 -14.73 -13.20 5.77
N PRO A 55 -14.18 -12.31 4.92
CA PRO A 55 -14.37 -12.38 3.47
C PRO A 55 -13.96 -13.73 2.88
N LYS A 56 -13.16 -14.52 3.60
CA LYS A 56 -12.87 -15.94 3.33
C LYS A 56 -14.10 -16.83 3.06
N PHE A 57 -15.28 -16.49 3.57
CA PHE A 57 -16.46 -17.36 3.49
C PHE A 57 -17.44 -17.03 2.37
N ASP A 58 -17.20 -15.96 1.60
CA ASP A 58 -18.01 -15.68 0.41
C ASP A 58 -17.49 -16.51 -0.76
N ASN A 59 -18.18 -17.62 -1.04
CA ASN A 59 -17.83 -18.58 -2.10
C ASN A 59 -17.71 -17.94 -3.50
N ARG A 60 -18.19 -16.71 -3.71
CA ARG A 60 -18.02 -15.98 -4.96
C ARG A 60 -16.56 -15.61 -5.23
N PHE A 61 -15.73 -15.47 -4.19
CA PHE A 61 -14.32 -15.04 -4.30
C PHE A 61 -13.34 -16.22 -4.14
N ASN A 62 -13.69 -17.38 -4.70
CA ASN A 62 -12.90 -18.61 -4.59
C ASN A 62 -11.88 -18.80 -5.75
N GLY A 63 -11.76 -17.84 -6.67
CA GLY A 63 -10.84 -17.92 -7.80
C GLY A 63 -9.38 -17.82 -7.41
N GLY A 64 -9.10 -17.18 -6.27
CA GLY A 64 -7.76 -17.16 -5.71
C GLY A 64 -7.58 -16.14 -4.60
N THR A 65 -6.33 -16.03 -4.16
CA THR A 65 -5.92 -15.07 -3.14
C THR A 65 -4.67 -14.34 -3.55
N ILE A 66 -4.63 -13.04 -3.29
CA ILE A 66 -3.42 -12.22 -3.46
C ILE A 66 -3.02 -11.72 -2.08
N TYR A 67 -1.74 -11.85 -1.74
CA TYR A 67 -1.20 -11.34 -0.50
C TYR A 67 -0.08 -10.35 -0.79
N MET A 68 -0.09 -9.20 -0.11
CA MET A 68 0.91 -8.16 -0.23
C MET A 68 1.38 -7.68 1.13
N THR A 69 2.68 -7.38 1.24
CA THR A 69 3.25 -6.70 2.40
C THR A 69 3.88 -5.39 1.96
N MET A 70 3.65 -4.32 2.71
CA MET A 70 4.16 -2.99 2.43
C MET A 70 4.90 -2.45 3.65
N ARG A 71 6.04 -1.78 3.42
CA ARG A 71 6.80 -1.13 4.50
C ARG A 71 7.51 0.12 3.98
N PRO A 72 7.59 1.19 4.79
CA PRO A 72 8.39 2.35 4.45
C PRO A 72 9.85 1.94 4.28
N ALA A 73 10.59 2.67 3.46
CA ALA A 73 12.04 2.49 3.39
C ALA A 73 12.64 2.78 4.77
N SER A 74 13.32 1.80 5.36
CA SER A 74 14.05 2.03 6.61
C SER A 74 15.34 2.78 6.30
N LEU A 75 15.53 3.96 6.90
CA LEU A 75 16.85 4.56 6.96
C LEU A 75 17.77 3.62 7.74
N GLN A 76 19.02 3.45 7.31
CA GLN A 76 19.96 2.47 7.89
C GLN A 76 19.96 2.53 9.42
N GLY A 77 19.65 1.40 10.06
CA GLY A 77 19.64 1.26 11.52
C GLY A 77 18.33 1.65 12.22
N THR A 78 17.31 2.13 11.50
CA THR A 78 15.98 2.39 12.04
C THR A 78 15.03 1.23 11.74
N PHE A 79 14.19 0.88 12.71
CA PHE A 79 13.07 -0.02 12.46
C PHE A 79 11.99 0.76 11.70
N ALA A 80 11.32 0.11 10.74
CA ALA A 80 10.12 0.67 10.13
C ALA A 80 9.11 1.02 11.24
N SER A 81 8.54 2.21 11.16
CA SER A 81 7.59 2.69 12.18
C SER A 81 6.23 1.97 12.04
N TRP A 82 5.88 1.59 10.82
CA TRP A 82 4.70 0.80 10.48
C TRP A 82 4.99 -0.31 9.45
N GLN A 83 4.04 -1.24 9.33
CA GLN A 83 3.97 -2.24 8.27
C GLN A 83 2.51 -2.41 7.86
N ALA A 84 2.23 -2.59 6.58
CA ALA A 84 0.92 -3.01 6.11
C ALA A 84 0.95 -4.42 5.52
N GLU A 85 -0.15 -5.15 5.70
CA GLU A 85 -0.42 -6.45 5.08
C GLU A 85 -1.80 -6.39 4.44
N MET A 86 -1.90 -6.80 3.18
CA MET A 86 -3.15 -6.80 2.43
C MET A 86 -3.41 -8.18 1.87
N GLU A 87 -4.59 -8.71 2.12
CA GLU A 87 -5.06 -10.01 1.64
C GLU A 87 -6.32 -9.80 0.82
N PHE A 88 -6.26 -10.10 -0.48
CA PHE A 88 -7.37 -10.06 -1.42
C PHE A 88 -7.93 -11.46 -1.64
N TYR A 89 -9.25 -11.54 -1.76
CA TYR A 89 -10.00 -12.68 -2.29
C TYR A 89 -10.59 -12.25 -3.61
N VAL A 90 -10.33 -13.01 -4.66
CA VAL A 90 -10.65 -12.60 -6.03
C VAL A 90 -11.50 -13.66 -6.71
N LYS A 91 -12.39 -13.24 -7.61
CA LYS A 91 -13.17 -14.17 -8.45
C LYS A 91 -12.31 -14.86 -9.49
N ASP A 92 -11.34 -14.14 -10.04
CA ASP A 92 -10.43 -14.62 -11.07
C ASP A 92 -9.11 -13.85 -10.99
N VAL A 93 -8.03 -14.56 -10.63
CA VAL A 93 -6.68 -13.99 -10.55
C VAL A 93 -6.18 -13.57 -11.93
N ASP A 94 -6.49 -14.35 -12.96
CA ASP A 94 -5.96 -14.17 -14.30
C ASP A 94 -6.48 -12.87 -14.91
N SER A 95 -7.80 -12.71 -14.90
CA SER A 95 -8.48 -11.47 -15.31
C SER A 95 -7.99 -10.24 -14.53
N LEU A 96 -7.73 -10.36 -13.23
CA LEU A 96 -7.27 -9.23 -12.40
C LEU A 96 -5.78 -8.88 -12.62
N MET A 97 -4.96 -9.86 -12.98
CA MET A 97 -3.59 -9.61 -13.42
C MET A 97 -3.60 -8.86 -14.76
N MET A 98 -4.42 -9.31 -15.71
CA MET A 98 -4.53 -8.70 -17.04
C MET A 98 -5.08 -7.26 -17.00
N ASN A 99 -6.16 -7.04 -16.25
CA ASN A 99 -6.87 -5.76 -16.21
C ASN A 99 -6.30 -4.76 -15.19
N GLY A 100 -5.31 -5.19 -14.38
CA GLY A 100 -4.73 -4.39 -13.32
C GLY A 100 -5.47 -4.48 -12.00
N LEU A 101 -4.70 -4.52 -10.90
CA LEU A 101 -5.24 -4.47 -9.55
C LEU A 101 -5.25 -3.02 -9.07
N HIS A 102 -6.42 -2.37 -9.06
CA HIS A 102 -6.55 -0.98 -8.64
C HIS A 102 -7.39 -0.88 -7.36
N TRP A 103 -6.85 -0.20 -6.36
CA TRP A 103 -7.61 0.18 -5.17
C TRP A 103 -7.13 1.53 -4.63
N SER A 104 -8.01 2.20 -3.90
CA SER A 104 -7.80 3.48 -3.23
C SER A 104 -8.62 3.56 -1.94
N GLU A 105 -8.56 4.68 -1.23
CA GLU A 105 -9.41 4.93 -0.07
C GLU A 105 -10.91 4.87 -0.39
N ALA A 106 -11.31 5.11 -1.65
CA ALA A 106 -12.70 4.99 -2.07
C ALA A 106 -13.25 3.55 -1.92
N ASN A 107 -12.38 2.54 -1.98
CA ASN A 107 -12.75 1.13 -1.82
C ASN A 107 -13.02 0.72 -0.36
N VAL A 108 -12.71 1.57 0.61
CA VAL A 108 -12.88 1.26 2.04
C VAL A 108 -14.37 1.27 2.41
N GLN A 109 -14.82 0.17 3.00
CA GLN A 109 -16.20 0.04 3.49
C GLN A 109 -16.38 0.89 4.75
N LYS A 110 -16.97 2.08 4.59
CA LYS A 110 -17.10 3.09 5.67
C LYS A 110 -17.86 2.60 6.91
N ALA A 111 -18.79 1.67 6.75
CA ALA A 111 -19.54 1.10 7.88
C ALA A 111 -18.67 0.25 8.82
N ASP A 112 -17.55 -0.29 8.32
CA ASP A 112 -16.66 -1.23 9.02
C ASP A 112 -15.22 -0.68 9.18
N GLY A 113 -15.05 0.62 8.90
CA GLY A 113 -13.84 1.15 8.26
C GLY A 113 -12.60 1.39 9.11
N CYS A 114 -12.57 1.00 10.38
CA CYS A 114 -11.34 1.06 11.19
C CYS A 114 -11.56 0.40 12.55
N ILE A 115 -10.91 -0.74 12.78
CA ILE A 115 -10.83 -1.30 14.12
C ILE A 115 -9.40 -1.16 14.62
N LEU A 116 -9.22 -0.46 15.74
CA LEU A 116 -7.95 -0.46 16.46
C LEU A 116 -7.88 -1.74 17.29
N VAL A 117 -6.94 -2.62 16.92
CA VAL A 117 -6.79 -3.96 17.46
C VAL A 117 -5.59 -3.99 18.40
N PRO A 118 -5.79 -4.34 19.69
CA PRO A 118 -4.68 -4.58 20.62
C PRO A 118 -3.87 -5.81 20.20
N SER A 119 -2.61 -5.88 20.63
CA SER A 119 -1.67 -6.97 20.29
C SER A 119 -2.21 -8.39 20.50
N ASP A 120 -3.09 -8.60 21.47
CA ASP A 120 -3.65 -9.92 21.76
C ASP A 120 -4.62 -10.45 20.70
N ASN A 121 -5.18 -9.55 19.88
CA ASN A 121 -6.13 -9.87 18.83
C ASN A 121 -5.53 -9.72 17.42
N MET A 122 -4.22 -9.45 17.33
CA MET A 122 -3.50 -9.39 16.05
C MET A 122 -3.04 -10.78 15.59
N PRO A 123 -2.77 -10.97 14.28
CA PRO A 123 -2.13 -12.18 13.79
C PRO A 123 -0.79 -12.45 14.51
N SER A 124 -0.47 -13.73 14.70
CA SER A 124 0.67 -14.18 15.52
C SER A 124 2.02 -13.69 15.00
N LEU A 125 2.19 -13.65 13.67
CA LEU A 125 3.43 -13.20 13.04
C LEU A 125 3.73 -11.73 13.34
N PRO A 126 2.83 -10.75 13.07
CA PRO A 126 3.01 -9.37 13.49
C PRO A 126 3.35 -9.22 14.98
N LYS A 127 2.69 -9.96 15.86
CA LYS A 127 2.99 -9.95 17.31
C LYS A 127 4.42 -10.40 17.60
N SER A 128 4.89 -11.45 16.92
CA SER A 128 6.27 -11.95 17.06
C SER A 128 7.33 -10.95 16.59
N LEU A 129 6.97 -10.04 15.68
CA LEU A 129 7.82 -8.97 15.17
C LEU A 129 7.83 -7.71 16.06
N GLY A 130 7.10 -7.72 17.19
CA GLY A 130 7.08 -6.62 18.15
C GLY A 130 6.10 -5.50 17.81
N TRP A 131 5.13 -5.74 16.92
CA TRP A 131 4.03 -4.81 16.70
C TRP A 131 3.07 -4.83 17.89
N LEU A 132 2.63 -3.65 18.33
CA LEU A 132 1.82 -3.49 19.54
C LEU A 132 0.35 -3.18 19.22
N PHE A 133 0.11 -2.55 18.08
CA PHE A 133 -1.20 -2.11 17.64
C PHE A 133 -1.42 -2.46 16.17
N GLY A 134 -2.67 -2.73 15.80
CA GLY A 134 -3.11 -2.94 14.44
C GLY A 134 -4.31 -2.06 14.12
N ARG A 135 -4.44 -1.62 12.87
CA ARG A 135 -5.62 -0.98 12.30
C ARG A 135 -6.10 -1.83 11.14
N ARG A 136 -7.35 -2.29 11.20
CA ARG A 136 -7.93 -3.14 10.15
C ARG A 136 -8.95 -2.37 9.32
N TYR A 137 -8.91 -2.55 8.01
CA TYR A 137 -9.87 -2.05 7.04
C TYR A 137 -10.42 -3.19 6.20
N LEU A 138 -11.69 -3.08 5.84
CA LEU A 138 -12.33 -3.94 4.84
C LEU A 138 -12.50 -3.13 3.56
N LEU A 139 -12.14 -3.74 2.44
CA LEU A 139 -12.20 -3.12 1.12
C LEU A 139 -12.97 -4.02 0.16
N ALA A 140 -13.61 -3.41 -0.82
CA ALA A 140 -14.17 -4.11 -1.96
C ALA A 140 -13.98 -3.31 -3.24
N ASP A 141 -13.97 -4.02 -4.36
CA ASP A 141 -14.16 -3.40 -5.66
C ASP A 141 -15.49 -2.63 -5.71
N LEU A 142 -15.52 -1.51 -6.44
CA LEU A 142 -16.64 -0.56 -6.48
C LEU A 142 -17.72 -0.94 -7.50
N GLY A 143 -17.48 -1.96 -8.34
CA GLY A 143 -18.45 -2.44 -9.31
C GLY A 143 -19.72 -3.02 -8.66
N ASP A 144 -20.83 -3.03 -9.41
CA ASP A 144 -22.09 -3.66 -8.99
C ASP A 144 -21.91 -5.16 -8.73
N ASP A 145 -20.97 -5.78 -9.43
CA ASP A 145 -20.49 -7.14 -9.18
C ASP A 145 -18.99 -7.12 -8.84
N PRO A 146 -18.60 -6.89 -7.57
CA PRO A 146 -17.21 -6.67 -7.19
C PRO A 146 -16.29 -7.83 -7.60
N GLU A 147 -15.18 -7.57 -8.29
CA GLU A 147 -14.24 -8.62 -8.73
C GLU A 147 -13.36 -9.14 -7.59
N TRP A 148 -13.19 -8.32 -6.55
CA TRP A 148 -12.40 -8.67 -5.38
C TRP A 148 -12.92 -8.03 -4.11
N ARG A 149 -12.53 -8.63 -2.99
CA ARG A 149 -12.63 -8.08 -1.64
C ARG A 149 -11.30 -8.20 -0.96
N ALA A 150 -10.99 -7.31 -0.02
CA ALA A 150 -9.72 -7.36 0.69
C ALA A 150 -9.83 -6.98 2.15
N THR A 151 -8.87 -7.47 2.93
CA THR A 151 -8.57 -6.98 4.26
C THR A 151 -7.21 -6.32 4.25
N LEU A 152 -7.14 -5.08 4.72
CA LEU A 152 -5.90 -4.36 4.94
C LEU A 152 -5.64 -4.25 6.45
N TRP A 153 -4.50 -4.74 6.88
CA TRP A 153 -3.96 -4.52 8.21
C TRP A 153 -2.81 -3.53 8.16
N ILE A 154 -2.80 -2.57 9.08
CA ILE A 154 -1.68 -1.67 9.30
C ILE A 154 -1.23 -1.82 10.74
N TYR A 155 0.01 -2.23 10.93
CA TYR A 155 0.62 -2.45 12.23
C TYR A 155 1.56 -1.32 12.58
N GLY A 156 1.59 -0.96 13.86
CA GLY A 156 2.43 0.11 14.38
C GLY A 156 2.89 -0.20 15.81
N ARG A 157 3.91 0.54 16.25
CA ARG A 157 4.42 0.45 17.63
C ARG A 157 3.71 1.42 18.57
N SER A 158 3.04 2.43 18.04
CA SER A 158 2.28 3.42 18.78
C SER A 158 0.86 3.53 18.22
N CYS A 159 -0.12 3.66 19.11
CA CYS A 159 -1.49 3.96 18.73
C CYS A 159 -1.60 5.33 18.06
N ALA A 160 -0.82 6.33 18.52
CA ALA A 160 -0.83 7.68 17.95
C ALA A 160 -0.42 7.66 16.46
N GLU A 161 0.61 6.87 16.14
CA GLU A 161 1.09 6.71 14.77
C GLU A 161 0.01 6.15 13.84
N LEU A 162 -0.70 5.09 14.27
CA LEU A 162 -1.76 4.47 13.46
C LEU A 162 -3.02 5.36 13.31
N ARG A 163 -3.29 6.22 14.29
CA ARG A 163 -4.42 7.16 14.25
C ARG A 163 -4.22 8.25 13.23
N GLU A 164 -3.01 8.80 13.16
CA GLU A 164 -2.66 9.90 12.25
C GLU A 164 -2.35 9.40 10.83
N MET A 165 -2.01 8.12 10.68
CA MET A 165 -1.72 7.52 9.38
C MET A 165 -2.96 7.53 8.48
N LYS A 166 -2.80 8.16 7.32
CA LYS A 166 -3.72 8.15 6.20
C LYS A 166 -3.37 7.02 5.23
N LEU A 167 -4.34 6.56 4.44
CA LEU A 167 -4.10 5.48 3.47
C LEU A 167 -3.37 5.96 2.21
N ASP A 168 -3.35 7.27 1.94
CA ASP A 168 -2.64 7.88 0.80
C ASP A 168 -1.11 7.72 0.87
N VAL A 169 -0.56 7.38 2.04
CA VAL A 169 0.86 7.06 2.21
C VAL A 169 1.23 5.69 1.65
N LEU A 170 0.25 4.83 1.37
CA LEU A 170 0.48 3.53 0.77
C LEU A 170 0.65 3.69 -0.74
N SER A 171 1.69 3.07 -1.29
CA SER A 171 1.93 3.03 -2.73
C SER A 171 2.55 1.70 -3.14
N VAL A 172 2.54 1.42 -4.45
CA VAL A 172 3.14 0.21 -5.02
C VAL A 172 4.65 0.11 -4.74
N ASP A 173 5.36 1.23 -4.66
CA ASP A 173 6.81 1.27 -4.37
C ASP A 173 7.16 0.82 -2.94
N LEU A 174 6.16 0.83 -2.05
CA LEU A 174 6.31 0.35 -0.68
C LEU A 174 6.09 -1.16 -0.57
N VAL A 175 5.61 -1.82 -1.62
CA VAL A 175 5.41 -3.28 -1.64
C VAL A 175 6.78 -3.96 -1.51
N ARG A 176 6.89 -4.84 -0.52
CA ARG A 176 8.08 -5.64 -0.24
C ARG A 176 7.89 -7.05 -0.74
N ARG A 177 6.70 -7.61 -0.58
CA ARG A 177 6.36 -8.93 -1.10
C ARG A 177 4.97 -8.92 -1.66
N ALA A 178 4.77 -9.64 -2.75
CA ALA A 178 3.46 -9.93 -3.28
C ALA A 178 3.43 -11.37 -3.81
N ASN A 179 2.36 -12.10 -3.57
CA ASN A 179 2.16 -13.42 -4.15
C ASN A 179 0.68 -13.61 -4.50
N ALA A 180 0.42 -14.30 -5.61
CA ALA A 180 -0.94 -14.68 -6.00
C ALA A 180 -1.05 -16.21 -6.11
N ILE A 181 -2.13 -16.75 -5.56
CA ILE A 181 -2.46 -18.17 -5.61
C ILE A 181 -3.77 -18.29 -6.40
N SER A 182 -3.76 -19.08 -7.46
CA SER A 182 -4.94 -19.46 -8.24
C SER A 182 -5.09 -20.97 -8.23
N SER A 183 -6.29 -21.48 -7.94
CA SER A 183 -6.58 -22.92 -7.86
C SER A 183 -5.61 -23.72 -6.96
N GLY A 184 -5.09 -23.09 -5.90
CA GLY A 184 -4.13 -23.69 -4.96
C GLY A 184 -2.67 -23.69 -5.41
N ILE A 185 -2.34 -23.08 -6.56
CA ILE A 185 -0.97 -22.99 -7.09
C ILE A 185 -0.51 -21.53 -7.05
N GLU A 186 0.74 -21.28 -6.62
CA GLU A 186 1.39 -19.97 -6.70
C GLU A 186 1.65 -19.62 -8.18
N VAL A 187 0.96 -18.61 -8.70
CA VAL A 187 1.04 -18.17 -10.12
C VAL A 187 1.80 -16.86 -10.28
N TYR A 188 2.02 -16.14 -9.18
CA TYR A 188 2.76 -14.89 -9.15
C TYR A 188 3.54 -14.78 -7.85
N LYS A 189 4.77 -14.26 -7.95
CA LYS A 189 5.66 -14.06 -6.81
C LYS A 189 6.58 -12.86 -7.03
N TYR A 190 6.65 -12.02 -6.01
CA TYR A 190 7.55 -10.88 -5.94
C TYR A 190 8.17 -10.78 -4.53
N ASP A 191 9.49 -10.61 -4.46
CA ASP A 191 10.21 -10.20 -3.25
C ASP A 191 11.27 -9.15 -3.61
N TRP A 192 11.07 -7.92 -3.12
CA TRP A 192 11.92 -6.76 -3.40
C TRP A 192 13.40 -6.95 -3.03
N ALA A 193 13.70 -7.83 -2.07
CA ALA A 193 15.04 -8.03 -1.53
C ALA A 193 15.82 -9.12 -2.27
N ARG A 194 15.21 -9.76 -3.26
CA ARG A 194 15.79 -10.88 -4.00
C ARG A 194 16.37 -10.42 -5.33
N GLU A 195 17.31 -11.21 -5.82
CA GLU A 195 17.97 -10.98 -7.10
C GLU A 195 17.04 -11.23 -8.30
N GLU A 196 17.48 -10.76 -9.47
CA GLU A 196 16.79 -10.97 -10.73
C GLU A 196 16.57 -12.48 -11.00
N GLY A 197 15.39 -12.83 -11.50
CA GLY A 197 14.98 -14.23 -11.71
C GLY A 197 14.32 -14.91 -10.50
N TYR A 198 14.31 -14.28 -9.31
CA TYR A 198 13.50 -14.80 -8.18
C TYR A 198 12.01 -14.49 -8.33
N ASN A 199 11.70 -13.34 -8.91
CA ASN A 199 10.33 -12.91 -9.15
C ASN A 199 9.77 -13.67 -10.34
N THR A 200 8.55 -14.18 -10.22
CA THR A 200 7.90 -15.00 -11.24
C THR A 200 6.48 -14.53 -11.49
N ASN A 201 6.06 -14.67 -12.74
CA ASN A 201 4.69 -14.51 -13.19
C ASN A 201 4.44 -15.63 -14.20
N GLU A 202 3.82 -16.72 -13.74
CA GLU A 202 3.64 -17.94 -14.52
C GLU A 202 2.58 -17.79 -15.62
N LEU A 203 1.70 -16.80 -15.49
CA LEU A 203 0.60 -16.57 -16.43
C LEU A 203 1.04 -15.69 -17.61
N TYR A 204 1.79 -14.63 -17.33
CA TYR A 204 2.13 -13.60 -18.33
C TYR A 204 3.64 -13.33 -18.50
N GLY A 205 4.50 -14.04 -17.78
CA GLY A 205 5.95 -13.87 -17.89
C GLY A 205 6.40 -12.44 -17.57
N HIS A 206 7.04 -11.77 -18.53
CA HIS A 206 7.56 -10.41 -18.36
C HIS A 206 6.60 -9.31 -18.83
N MET A 207 5.35 -9.65 -19.17
CA MET A 207 4.36 -8.64 -19.53
C MET A 207 4.16 -7.65 -18.36
N PRO A 208 4.29 -6.33 -18.60
CA PRO A 208 4.01 -5.33 -17.58
C PRO A 208 2.59 -5.44 -17.05
N LEU A 209 2.44 -5.29 -15.72
CA LEU A 209 1.15 -5.34 -15.05
C LEU A 209 0.79 -3.96 -14.48
N GLU A 210 -0.47 -3.56 -14.65
CA GLU A 210 -0.98 -2.27 -14.19
C GLU A 210 -1.35 -2.26 -12.70
N GLY A 211 -1.55 -1.05 -12.15
CA GLY A 211 -2.00 -0.88 -10.76
C GLY A 211 -0.98 -1.35 -9.72
N TRP A 212 -1.46 -2.04 -8.69
CA TRP A 212 -0.73 -2.42 -7.48
C TRP A 212 0.19 -3.64 -7.62
N TRP A 213 0.31 -4.22 -8.81
CA TRP A 213 1.30 -5.26 -9.09
C TRP A 213 2.71 -4.66 -9.11
N PRO A 214 3.64 -5.01 -8.19
CA PRO A 214 4.94 -4.34 -8.10
C PRO A 214 5.92 -4.70 -9.22
N TRP A 215 5.65 -5.78 -9.97
CA TRP A 215 6.50 -6.30 -11.04
C TRP A 215 5.66 -7.24 -11.93
N PRO A 216 5.98 -7.43 -13.22
CA PRO A 216 6.82 -6.56 -14.03
C PRO A 216 6.18 -5.19 -14.22
N LYS A 217 7.00 -4.14 -14.32
CA LYS A 217 6.57 -2.77 -14.64
C LYS A 217 7.17 -2.36 -15.97
N GLU A 218 6.50 -1.45 -16.68
CA GLU A 218 7.05 -0.83 -17.88
C GLU A 218 8.37 -0.15 -17.55
N ASP A 219 9.37 -0.32 -18.41
CA ASP A 219 10.61 0.44 -18.31
C ASP A 219 10.31 1.87 -18.77
N PRO A 220 10.43 2.89 -17.90
CA PRO A 220 10.16 4.28 -18.29
C PRO A 220 11.12 4.79 -19.38
N LEU A 221 12.20 4.06 -19.69
CA LEU A 221 13.18 4.42 -20.71
C LEU A 221 12.96 3.78 -22.08
N GLN A 222 11.93 2.94 -22.26
CA GLN A 222 11.54 2.42 -23.56
C GLN A 222 10.21 3.04 -24.02
N PRO A 223 10.18 4.32 -24.43
CA PRO A 223 9.02 4.85 -25.13
C PRO A 223 8.85 4.03 -26.40
N GLY A 224 7.68 3.41 -26.55
CA GLY A 224 7.40 2.45 -27.61
C GLY A 224 7.94 2.92 -28.96
N GLU A 225 8.87 2.14 -29.53
CA GLU A 225 9.11 2.09 -30.96
C GLU A 225 7.80 1.61 -31.61
N PHE A 226 6.81 2.49 -31.70
CA PHE A 226 5.74 2.33 -32.65
C PHE A 226 6.34 2.62 -34.01
N ASP A 227 6.48 1.55 -34.78
CA ASP A 227 6.77 1.57 -36.20
C ASP A 227 5.81 2.53 -36.91
N ASP A 228 6.24 3.78 -37.08
CA ASP A 228 5.77 4.64 -38.16
C ASP A 228 6.35 4.11 -39.48
N ALA A 229 5.96 2.89 -39.85
CA ALA A 229 6.01 2.38 -41.21
C ALA A 229 4.89 3.04 -42.03
N ALA A 230 4.90 4.38 -42.09
CA ALA A 230 4.25 5.10 -43.17
C ALA A 230 5.19 5.04 -44.38
N SER A 231 5.21 3.89 -45.06
CA SER A 231 5.71 3.80 -46.43
C SER A 231 4.75 4.58 -47.34
N VAL A 232 4.96 5.89 -47.42
CA VAL A 232 4.41 6.72 -48.48
C VAL A 232 5.30 6.49 -49.70
N ASP A 233 4.93 5.48 -50.50
CA ASP A 233 5.34 5.39 -51.88
C ASP A 233 4.42 6.35 -52.66
N ASP A 234 4.90 7.55 -52.94
CA ASP A 234 4.26 8.42 -53.92
C ASP A 234 5.30 8.91 -54.93
N THR A 235 5.11 8.44 -56.15
CA THR A 235 5.96 8.69 -57.31
C THR A 235 5.43 9.88 -58.09
N SER A 236 6.37 10.62 -58.67
CA SER A 236 6.20 11.49 -59.85
C SER A 236 5.90 12.99 -59.65
N SER A 237 6.96 13.77 -59.81
CA SER A 237 7.12 14.89 -60.78
C SER A 237 5.84 15.43 -61.43
N ASP A 238 5.54 16.71 -61.21
CA ASP A 238 5.71 17.71 -62.27
C ASP A 238 5.72 19.15 -61.72
N GLY A 239 6.62 19.95 -62.27
CA GLY A 239 6.88 21.33 -61.87
C GLY A 239 5.98 22.35 -62.54
N ALA A 240 5.77 23.47 -61.85
CA ALA A 240 5.59 24.78 -62.48
C ALA A 240 5.94 25.87 -61.46
N ALA A 241 6.91 26.68 -61.84
CA ALA A 241 7.31 27.91 -61.15
C ALA A 241 6.22 28.97 -61.27
N ILE A 242 5.95 29.73 -60.19
CA ILE A 242 5.57 31.15 -60.26
C ILE A 242 6.25 31.88 -59.10
N GLU A 243 6.86 33.00 -59.47
CA GLU A 243 7.66 33.93 -58.70
C GLU A 243 6.82 34.85 -57.78
N ASP A 244 7.55 35.51 -56.88
CA ASP A 244 7.35 36.89 -56.41
C ASP A 244 6.15 37.21 -55.49
N ASP A 245 6.42 37.64 -54.26
CA ASP A 245 6.77 39.04 -53.97
C ASP A 245 6.60 39.33 -52.45
N THR A 246 7.25 40.41 -52.07
CA THR A 246 7.78 40.92 -50.82
C THR A 246 6.81 41.41 -49.73
N SER A 247 7.40 41.61 -48.54
CA SER A 247 7.15 42.67 -47.52
C SER A 247 6.74 42.12 -46.14
N SER A 248 7.65 42.07 -45.17
CA SER A 248 8.09 43.17 -44.26
C SER A 248 7.16 43.38 -43.06
N ASN A 249 7.69 43.12 -41.85
CA ASN A 249 7.58 43.90 -40.60
C ASN A 249 8.12 43.00 -39.46
N VAL A 250 9.35 43.13 -38.96
CA VAL A 250 9.91 44.18 -38.09
C VAL A 250 8.99 44.58 -36.93
N ALA A 251 9.20 43.96 -35.76
CA ALA A 251 9.11 44.62 -34.47
C ALA A 251 9.96 43.87 -33.44
N ALA A 252 11.07 44.51 -33.06
CA ALA A 252 11.89 44.15 -31.92
C ALA A 252 11.16 44.52 -30.62
N ILE A 253 11.25 43.67 -29.59
CA ILE A 253 11.23 44.12 -28.20
C ILE A 253 12.42 43.49 -27.48
N VAL A 254 13.17 44.39 -26.87
CA VAL A 254 14.44 44.25 -26.17
C VAL A 254 14.18 44.51 -24.68
N ASN A 255 15.04 43.95 -23.83
CA ASN A 255 15.21 44.14 -22.37
C ASN A 255 14.33 43.25 -21.46
N ASP A 256 14.79 42.74 -20.32
CA ASP A 256 16.03 43.01 -19.56
C ASP A 256 16.37 41.84 -18.64
N THR A 257 17.68 41.73 -18.41
CA THR A 257 18.41 41.02 -17.37
C THR A 257 17.94 41.32 -15.94
N SER A 258 17.96 40.33 -15.04
CA SER A 258 18.60 40.47 -13.71
C SER A 258 18.74 39.13 -12.99
N SER A 259 20.00 38.81 -12.71
CA SER A 259 20.51 37.85 -11.74
C SER A 259 19.92 38.05 -10.33
N ASN A 260 19.87 36.98 -9.54
CA ASN A 260 20.38 37.06 -8.17
C ASN A 260 20.86 35.70 -7.65
N VAL A 261 22.08 35.75 -7.12
CA VAL A 261 22.86 34.73 -6.42
C VAL A 261 22.88 35.11 -4.94
N ALA A 262 22.68 34.13 -4.05
CA ALA A 262 23.19 34.06 -2.67
C ALA A 262 22.86 32.63 -2.20
N VAL A 263 23.75 31.71 -1.82
CA VAL A 263 24.91 31.73 -0.90
C VAL A 263 24.58 32.37 0.44
N LEU A 264 24.15 31.53 1.39
CA LEU A 264 24.73 31.35 2.72
C LEU A 264 24.35 29.97 3.25
#